data_AF-A0A7X5VMS7-F1
#
_entry.id   AF-A0A7X5VMS7-F1
#
_cell.length_a   1.000
_cell.length_b   1.000
_cell.length_c   1.000
_cell.angle_alpha   90.00
_cell.angle_beta   90.00
_cell.angle_gamma   90.00
#
_symmetry.space_group_name_H-M   'P 1'
#
loop_
_entity.id
_entity.type
_entity.pdbx_description
1 polymer ?
#
loop_
_entity_poly.entity_id
_entity_poly.type
_entity_poly.pdbx_seq_one_letter_code
_entity_poly.pdbx_strand_id
1 'polypeptide(L)'
;IDLAIAGRDFSRKEMKELFERALVEETDADFAYINPGAVRAVFYEGPLLERDVWNAMPFEDYIATVTIAGSELPAFIVEEHGLDPEQEYRFATIDFVVAQWHKRGLGALQVEHGELFRDLLIRWIRKQERLD
;
A
#
# COMPACT_ATOMS: atom_id res chain seq x y z
N ILE A 1 9.40 -0.61 22.25
CA ILE A 1 9.07 0.82 22.08
C ILE A 1 7.80 0.84 21.28
N ASP A 2 6.77 1.49 21.81
CA ASP A 2 5.48 1.58 21.12
C ASP A 2 5.65 2.51 19.92
N LEU A 3 5.06 2.14 18.78
CA LEU A 3 5.13 2.92 17.55
C LEU A 3 4.10 4.05 17.55
N ALA A 4 2.87 3.73 17.97
CA ALA A 4 1.71 4.61 18.03
C ALA A 4 0.63 3.95 18.90
N ILE A 5 -0.53 4.59 19.05
CA ILE A 5 -1.74 3.97 19.59
C ILE A 5 -2.73 3.67 18.46
N ALA A 6 -3.18 2.42 18.32
CA ALA A 6 -4.39 2.11 17.57
C ALA A 6 -5.60 2.55 18.38
N GLY A 7 -6.40 3.42 17.80
CA GLY A 7 -7.52 4.06 18.49
C GLY A 7 -8.78 3.23 18.61
N ARG A 8 -8.82 2.12 17.87
CA ARG A 8 -9.91 1.16 17.74
C ARG A 8 -9.37 -0.11 17.07
N ASP A 9 -10.21 -1.12 17.01
CA ASP A 9 -9.96 -2.29 16.18
C ASP A 9 -10.12 -1.96 14.68
N PHE A 10 -9.20 -2.48 13.88
CA PHE A 10 -9.22 -2.37 12.43
C PHE A 10 -9.76 -3.65 11.81
N SER A 11 -10.60 -3.51 10.79
CA SER A 11 -10.89 -4.62 9.87
C SER A 11 -9.75 -4.81 8.86
N ARG A 12 -9.73 -5.95 8.16
CA ARG A 12 -8.76 -6.18 7.07
C ARG A 12 -8.86 -5.15 5.94
N LYS A 13 -10.07 -4.65 5.67
CA LYS A 13 -10.29 -3.61 4.66
C LYS A 13 -9.63 -2.31 5.09
N GLU A 14 -9.88 -1.88 6.33
CA GLU A 14 -9.31 -0.64 6.86
C GLU A 14 -7.78 -0.73 7.00
N MET A 15 -7.25 -1.92 7.30
CA MET A 15 -5.80 -2.16 7.26
C MET A 15 -5.21 -1.95 5.85
N LYS A 16 -5.87 -2.46 4.81
CA LYS A 16 -5.46 -2.23 3.42
C LYS A 16 -5.49 -0.73 3.10
N GLU A 17 -6.58 -0.05 3.41
CA GLU A 17 -6.74 1.39 3.16
C GLU A 17 -5.69 2.22 3.91
N LEU A 18 -5.37 1.86 5.16
CA LEU A 18 -4.31 2.48 5.95
C LEU A 18 -2.93 2.30 5.31
N PHE A 19 -2.63 1.09 4.81
CA PHE A 19 -1.36 0.78 4.16
C PHE A 19 -1.22 1.49 2.81
N GLU A 20 -2.30 1.58 2.03
CA GLU A 20 -2.35 2.34 0.77
C GLU A 20 -2.18 3.83 1.03
N ARG A 21 -2.81 4.36 2.08
CA ARG A 21 -2.61 5.75 2.51
C ARG A 21 -1.15 6.03 2.86
N ALA A 22 -0.50 5.13 3.61
CA ALA A 22 0.92 5.28 3.93
C ALA A 22 1.80 5.28 2.67
N LEU A 23 1.50 4.45 1.67
CA LEU A 23 2.20 4.49 0.37
C LEU A 23 2.03 5.84 -0.32
N VAL A 24 0.79 6.31 -0.47
CA VAL A 24 0.49 7.60 -1.09
C VAL A 24 1.27 8.73 -0.42
N GLU A 25 1.16 8.86 0.91
CA GLU A 25 1.78 9.96 1.66
C GLU A 25 3.31 9.93 1.62
N GLU A 26 3.94 8.76 1.50
CA GLU A 26 5.40 8.62 1.54
C GLU A 26 6.06 8.56 0.16
N THR A 27 5.29 8.36 -0.91
CA THR A 27 5.81 8.25 -2.30
C THR A 27 5.34 9.37 -3.22
N ASP A 28 4.46 10.26 -2.73
CA ASP A 28 3.84 11.35 -3.50
C ASP A 28 3.08 10.82 -4.72
N ALA A 29 2.49 9.63 -4.59
CA ALA A 29 1.69 8.99 -5.63
C ALA A 29 0.26 9.54 -5.64
N ASP A 30 -0.37 9.58 -6.80
CA ASP A 30 -1.78 10.01 -6.94
C ASP A 30 -2.74 9.03 -6.25
N PHE A 31 -2.42 7.75 -6.31
CA PHE A 31 -3.13 6.68 -5.60
C PHE A 31 -2.21 5.48 -5.37
N ALA A 32 -2.65 4.58 -4.49
CA ALA A 32 -1.95 3.33 -4.23
C ALA A 32 -2.91 2.14 -4.20
N TYR A 33 -2.37 0.97 -4.51
CA TYR A 33 -3.08 -0.30 -4.37
C TYR A 33 -2.12 -1.39 -3.88
N ILE A 34 -2.55 -2.14 -2.88
CA ILE A 34 -1.99 -3.46 -2.56
C ILE A 34 -3.09 -4.52 -2.67
N ASN A 35 -2.73 -5.72 -3.09
CA ASN A 35 -3.71 -6.79 -3.15
C ASN A 35 -4.20 -7.16 -1.73
N PRO A 36 -5.49 -7.50 -1.54
CA PRO A 36 -6.03 -7.83 -0.21
C PRO A 36 -5.28 -8.95 0.53
N GLY A 37 -4.59 -9.82 -0.21
CA GLY A 37 -3.78 -10.90 0.35
C GLY A 37 -2.50 -10.44 1.06
N ALA A 38 -2.05 -9.19 0.84
CA ALA A 38 -0.90 -8.57 1.49
C ALA A 38 -1.14 -8.41 3.01
N VAL A 39 -2.37 -8.10 3.40
CA VAL A 39 -2.76 -7.94 4.82
C VAL A 39 -3.02 -9.30 5.47
N ARG A 40 -2.23 -9.66 6.48
CA ARG A 40 -2.25 -10.98 7.13
C ARG A 40 -2.86 -10.96 8.54
N ALA A 41 -2.73 -9.84 9.23
CA ALA A 41 -3.29 -9.57 10.54
C ALA A 41 -3.84 -8.13 10.59
N VAL A 42 -4.55 -7.81 11.68
CA VAL A 42 -5.14 -6.49 11.91
C VAL A 42 -4.57 -5.88 13.18
N PHE A 43 -4.70 -4.56 13.28
CA PHE A 43 -4.42 -3.80 14.50
C PHE A 43 -5.64 -3.83 15.42
N TYR A 44 -5.39 -4.09 16.71
CA TYR A 44 -6.39 -4.00 17.76
C TYR A 44 -6.18 -2.71 18.55
N GLU A 45 -7.25 -2.22 19.19
CA GLU A 45 -7.19 -1.04 20.05
C GLU A 45 -6.06 -1.16 21.10
N GLY A 46 -5.28 -0.09 21.25
CA GLY A 46 -4.20 0.01 22.23
C GLY A 46 -2.82 0.25 21.63
N PRO A 47 -1.75 0.02 22.40
CA PRO A 47 -0.38 0.26 21.94
C PRO A 47 0.00 -0.63 20.75
N LEU A 48 0.52 -0.01 19.69
CA LEU A 48 1.06 -0.70 18.53
C LEU A 48 2.55 -0.94 18.68
N LEU A 49 2.97 -2.17 18.42
CA LEU A 49 4.37 -2.57 18.42
C LEU A 49 4.82 -2.86 16.98
N GLU A 50 6.14 -2.84 16.74
CA GLU A 50 6.70 -3.24 15.45
C GLU A 50 6.23 -4.63 15.03
N ARG A 51 6.19 -5.57 15.99
CA ARG A 51 5.73 -6.94 15.72
C ARG A 51 4.32 -6.99 15.11
N ASP A 52 3.47 -6.01 15.42
CA ASP A 52 2.10 -5.98 14.91
C ASP A 52 2.12 -5.61 13.42
N VAL A 53 3.02 -4.69 13.01
CA VAL A 53 3.31 -4.40 11.60
C VAL A 53 3.89 -5.63 10.90
N TRP A 54 4.85 -6.33 11.53
CA TRP A 54 5.40 -7.58 10.98
C TRP A 54 4.33 -8.67 10.80
N ASN A 55 3.39 -8.80 11.75
CA ASN A 55 2.29 -9.74 11.64
C ASN A 55 1.29 -9.34 10.55
N ALA A 56 1.05 -8.04 10.37
CA ALA A 56 0.10 -7.52 9.39
C ALA A 56 0.66 -7.55 7.95
N MET A 57 1.94 -7.22 7.74
CA MET A 57 2.64 -7.23 6.45
C MET A 57 3.97 -8.01 6.56
N PRO A 58 3.92 -9.36 6.56
CA PRO A 58 5.08 -10.21 6.82
C PRO A 58 5.99 -10.42 5.61
N PHE A 59 5.62 -9.90 4.44
CA PHE A 59 6.32 -10.14 3.19
C PHE A 59 7.53 -9.20 3.03
N GLU A 60 8.51 -9.63 2.24
CA GLU A 60 9.66 -8.82 1.84
C GLU A 60 9.39 -8.13 0.51
N ASP A 61 8.23 -7.47 0.43
CA ASP A 61 7.83 -6.75 -0.77
C ASP A 61 8.48 -5.36 -0.79
N TYR A 62 9.08 -5.00 -1.93
CA TYR A 62 9.62 -3.67 -2.17
C TYR A 62 8.54 -2.75 -2.70
N ILE A 63 8.60 -1.48 -2.32
CA ILE A 63 7.74 -0.45 -2.90
C ILE A 63 8.06 -0.33 -4.38
N ALA A 64 7.03 -0.23 -5.20
CA ALA A 64 7.11 -0.04 -6.63
C ALA A 64 6.25 1.16 -7.00
N THR A 65 6.84 2.15 -7.68
CA THR A 65 6.10 3.29 -8.22
C THR A 65 6.17 3.29 -9.74
N VAL A 66 5.05 3.58 -10.38
CA VAL A 66 4.90 3.50 -11.84
C VAL A 66 4.14 4.72 -12.34
N THR A 67 4.60 5.33 -13.42
CA THR A 67 3.76 6.26 -14.19
C THR A 67 2.99 5.46 -15.22
N ILE A 68 1.65 5.55 -15.20
CA ILE A 68 0.77 4.72 -16.04
C ILE A 68 -0.48 5.49 -16.44
N ALA A 69 -0.93 5.30 -17.68
CA ALA A 69 -2.21 5.84 -18.13
C ALA A 69 -3.39 5.09 -17.47
N GLY A 70 -4.47 5.79 -17.15
CA GLY A 70 -5.67 5.19 -16.56
C GLY A 70 -6.23 4.04 -17.41
N SER A 71 -6.13 4.14 -18.74
CA SER A 71 -6.53 3.11 -19.70
C SER A 71 -5.67 1.84 -19.67
N GLU A 72 -4.47 1.90 -19.10
CA GLU A 72 -3.59 0.75 -18.92
C GLU A 72 -3.75 0.10 -17.54
N LEU A 73 -4.52 0.68 -16.63
CA LEU A 73 -4.80 0.07 -15.34
C LEU A 73 -5.85 -1.05 -15.45
N PRO A 74 -5.84 -2.05 -14.55
CA PRO A 74 -6.95 -2.97 -14.43
C PRO A 74 -8.28 -2.23 -14.19
N ALA A 75 -9.34 -2.61 -14.89
CA ALA A 75 -10.65 -1.94 -14.81
C ALA A 75 -11.17 -1.76 -13.37
N PHE A 76 -10.96 -2.75 -12.49
CA PHE A 76 -11.40 -2.65 -11.11
C PHE A 76 -10.68 -1.54 -10.31
N ILE A 77 -9.43 -1.22 -10.65
CA ILE A 77 -8.68 -0.11 -10.03
C ILE A 77 -9.26 1.23 -10.52
N VAL A 78 -9.51 1.32 -11.83
CA VAL A 78 -10.12 2.51 -12.45
C VAL A 78 -11.49 2.79 -11.81
N GLU A 79 -12.30 1.75 -11.62
CA GLU A 79 -13.62 1.85 -10.97
C GLU A 79 -13.52 2.17 -9.47
N GLU A 80 -12.64 1.51 -8.72
CA GLU A 80 -12.46 1.70 -7.27
C GLU A 80 -12.01 3.14 -6.94
N HIS A 81 -11.14 3.71 -7.77
CA HIS A 81 -10.55 5.03 -7.55
C HIS A 81 -11.18 6.14 -8.40
N GLY A 82 -12.11 5.83 -9.32
CA GLY A 82 -12.76 6.81 -10.19
C GLY A 82 -11.79 7.51 -11.14
N LEU A 83 -10.83 6.78 -11.71
CA LEU A 83 -9.75 7.33 -12.54
C LEU A 83 -10.23 7.62 -13.96
N ASP A 84 -9.68 8.64 -14.58
CA ASP A 84 -9.88 8.98 -15.99
C ASP A 84 -8.95 8.11 -16.87
N PRO A 85 -9.49 7.32 -17.83
CA PRO A 85 -8.67 6.50 -18.72
C PRO A 85 -7.63 7.28 -19.55
N GLU A 86 -7.88 8.56 -19.82
CA GLU A 86 -7.03 9.41 -20.66
C GLU A 86 -5.95 10.16 -19.86
N GLN A 87 -6.00 10.10 -18.53
CA GLN A 87 -5.03 10.75 -17.66
C GLN A 87 -3.90 9.79 -17.26
N GLU A 88 -2.68 10.32 -17.16
CA GLU A 88 -1.54 9.62 -16.55
C GLU A 88 -1.49 9.84 -15.04
N TYR A 89 -1.15 8.78 -14.31
CA TYR A 89 -1.06 8.77 -12.86
C TYR A 89 0.28 8.20 -12.40
N ARG A 90 0.81 8.78 -11.31
CA ARG A 90 1.84 8.16 -10.48
C ARG A 90 1.15 7.19 -9.52
N PHE A 91 1.35 5.91 -9.77
CA PHE A 91 0.74 4.81 -9.02
C PHE A 91 1.78 4.15 -8.10
N ALA A 92 1.49 4.07 -6.80
CA ALA A 92 2.31 3.34 -5.84
C ALA A 92 1.72 1.97 -5.48
N THR A 93 2.59 0.96 -5.42
CA THR A 93 2.23 -0.41 -5.07
C THR A 93 3.43 -1.16 -4.51
N ILE A 94 3.35 -2.49 -4.52
CA ILE A 94 4.42 -3.40 -4.18
C ILE A 94 4.83 -4.24 -5.39
N ASP A 95 6.11 -4.62 -5.45
CA ASP A 95 6.69 -5.42 -6.53
C ASP A 95 5.94 -6.74 -6.80
N PHE A 96 5.34 -7.35 -5.78
CA PHE A 96 4.49 -8.52 -5.94
C PHE A 96 3.25 -8.26 -6.82
N VAL A 97 2.59 -7.11 -6.66
CA VAL A 97 1.42 -6.71 -7.47
C VAL A 97 1.85 -6.45 -8.91
N VAL A 98 2.97 -5.75 -9.11
CA VAL A 98 3.55 -5.54 -10.44
C VAL A 98 3.82 -6.87 -11.14
N ALA A 99 4.43 -7.83 -10.44
CA ALA A 99 4.69 -9.16 -10.97
C ALA A 99 3.40 -9.93 -11.32
N GLN A 100 2.33 -9.76 -10.53
CA GLN A 100 1.01 -10.34 -10.85
C GLN A 100 0.43 -9.75 -12.14
N TRP A 101 0.57 -8.45 -12.33
CA TRP A 101 0.04 -7.74 -13.49
C TRP A 101 0.84 -8.06 -14.76
N HIS A 102 2.16 -8.15 -14.68
CA HIS A 102 3.00 -8.65 -15.78
C HIS A 102 2.57 -10.05 -16.24
N LYS A 103 2.31 -10.96 -15.30
CA LYS A 103 1.80 -12.31 -15.62
C LYS A 103 0.42 -12.30 -16.30
N ARG A 104 -0.35 -11.21 -16.13
CA ARG A 104 -1.66 -11.01 -16.75
C ARG A 104 -1.61 -10.22 -18.06
N GLY A 105 -0.41 -9.86 -18.53
CA GLY A 105 -0.22 -9.21 -19.84
C GLY A 105 -0.12 -7.69 -19.78
N LEU A 106 -0.13 -7.08 -18.59
CA LEU A 106 0.21 -5.66 -18.43
C LEU A 106 1.72 -5.51 -18.58
N GLY A 107 2.13 -4.91 -19.70
CA GLY A 107 3.50 -4.96 -20.27
C GLY A 107 4.59 -4.24 -19.47
N ALA A 108 5.66 -3.81 -20.17
CA ALA A 108 6.88 -3.25 -19.61
C ALA A 108 6.67 -1.88 -18.95
N LEU A 109 6.09 -1.89 -17.75
CA LEU A 109 6.05 -0.74 -16.86
C LEU A 109 7.47 -0.34 -16.48
N GLN A 110 7.79 0.96 -16.57
CA GLN A 110 8.99 1.49 -15.95
C GLN A 110 8.71 1.61 -14.45
N VAL A 111 9.33 0.73 -13.66
CA VAL A 111 9.10 0.63 -12.23
C VAL A 111 10.26 1.25 -11.47
N GLU A 112 9.96 2.26 -10.67
CA GLU A 112 10.87 2.79 -9.66
C GLU A 112 10.74 1.95 -8.39
N HIS A 113 11.82 1.28 -7.98
CA HIS A 113 11.84 0.48 -6.76
C HIS A 113 12.33 1.31 -5.57
N GLY A 114 11.60 1.23 -4.45
CA GLY A 114 11.92 1.89 -3.19
C GLY A 114 12.47 0.95 -2.12
N GLU A 115 12.31 1.33 -0.85
CA GLU A 115 12.63 0.49 0.31
C GLU A 115 11.62 -0.66 0.49
N LEU A 116 11.86 -1.52 1.49
CA LEU A 116 10.87 -2.52 1.90
C LEU A 116 9.61 -1.81 2.38
N PHE A 117 8.45 -2.27 1.92
CA PHE A 117 7.19 -1.62 2.27
C PHE A 117 6.94 -1.64 3.78
N ARG A 118 7.33 -2.71 4.47
CA ARG A 118 7.23 -2.80 5.93
C ARG A 118 8.07 -1.74 6.65
N ASP A 119 9.26 -1.41 6.14
CA ASP A 119 10.12 -0.42 6.78
C ASP A 119 9.52 0.99 6.62
N LEU A 120 8.94 1.28 5.46
CA LEU A 120 8.13 2.48 5.25
C LEU A 120 6.96 2.53 6.22
N LEU A 121 6.20 1.43 6.38
CA LEU A 121 5.07 1.39 7.32
C LEU A 121 5.50 1.66 8.75
N ILE A 122 6.57 1.01 9.25
CA ILE A 122 7.08 1.25 10.60
C ILE A 122 7.48 2.72 10.76
N ARG A 123 8.19 3.28 9.77
CA ARG A 123 8.63 4.68 9.77
C ARG A 123 7.45 5.66 9.73
N TRP A 124 6.44 5.40 8.91
CA TRP A 124 5.24 6.21 8.78
C TRP A 124 4.39 6.16 10.05
N ILE A 125 4.15 4.96 10.62
CA ILE A 125 3.39 4.79 11.86
C ILE A 125 4.06 5.53 13.01
N ARG A 126 5.39 5.53 13.11
CA ARG A 126 6.12 6.30 14.16
C ARG A 126 5.92 7.81 14.07
N LYS A 127 5.53 8.34 12.92
CA LYS A 127 5.18 9.77 12.77
C LYS A 127 3.78 10.07 13.29
N GLN A 128 2.97 9.04 13.53
CA GLN A 128 1.61 9.16 14.03
C GLN A 128 1.61 8.95 15.54
N GLU A 129 0.94 9.83 16.28
CA GLU A 129 0.69 9.57 17.71
C GLU A 129 -0.41 8.52 17.89
N ARG A 130 -1.41 8.53 16.99
CA ARG A 130 -2.59 7.69 17.03
C ARG A 130 -3.11 7.39 15.62
N LEU A 131 -3.62 6.17 15.42
CA LEU A 131 -4.30 5.73 14.19
C LEU A 131 -5.78 5.51 14.48
N ASP A 132 -6.66 6.11 13.69
CA ASP A 132 -8.13 5.99 13.76
C ASP A 132 -8.71 5.62 12.38
#